data_AF-A0A951VLW7-F1
#
_entry.id   AF-A0A951VLW7-F1
#
_cell.length_a   1.000
_cell.length_b   1.000
_cell.length_c   1.000
_cell.angle_alpha   90.00
_cell.angle_beta   90.00
_cell.angle_gamma   90.00
#
_symmetry.space_group_name_H-M   'P 1'
#
loop_
_entity.id
_entity.type
_entity.pdbx_description
1 polymer ?
#
loop_
_entity_poly.entity_id
_entity_poly.type
_entity_poly.pdbx_seq_one_letter_code
_entity_poly.pdbx_strand_id
1 'polypeptide(L)'
;INSDSYKKYKSNWGVFKIEGNFIQFERWYPSDPPLKAYVRAGTIINDTTFLITESYRMQDGKKTEVKTRNETYYFKQFSPKPDSTNTFVQ
;
A
#
# COMPACT_ATOMS: atom_id res chain seq x y z
N ILE A 1 6.50 15.81 -10.28
CA ILE A 1 5.39 14.83 -10.30
C ILE A 1 4.19 15.48 -9.61
N ASN A 2 3.07 15.66 -10.32
CA ASN A 2 2.01 16.62 -9.98
C ASN A 2 0.99 16.00 -8.97
N SER A 3 1.00 16.47 -7.72
CA SER A 3 0.35 15.83 -6.57
C SER A 3 -1.18 15.91 -6.54
N ASP A 4 -1.78 16.82 -7.31
CA ASP A 4 -3.22 17.05 -7.27
C ASP A 4 -4.06 15.98 -7.99
N SER A 5 -3.44 15.21 -8.88
CA SER A 5 -4.12 14.13 -9.61
C SER A 5 -4.55 12.96 -8.71
N TYR A 6 -3.75 12.64 -7.68
CA TYR A 6 -4.00 11.52 -6.76
C TYR A 6 -5.16 11.76 -5.80
N LYS A 7 -5.48 13.04 -5.52
CA LYS A 7 -6.61 13.39 -4.65
C LYS A 7 -7.95 13.18 -5.34
N LYS A 8 -8.00 13.41 -6.66
CA LYS A 8 -9.22 13.32 -7.46
C LYS A 8 -9.53 11.89 -7.91
N TYR A 9 -8.49 11.11 -8.22
CA TYR A 9 -8.67 9.76 -8.76
C TYR A 9 -8.12 8.72 -7.80
N LYS A 10 -9.02 7.86 -7.30
CA LYS A 10 -8.65 6.66 -6.55
C LYS A 10 -7.88 5.75 -7.50
N SER A 11 -6.56 5.70 -7.33
CA SER A 11 -5.68 4.99 -8.26
C SER A 11 -5.63 3.50 -8.01
N ASN A 12 -5.88 3.06 -6.77
CA ASN A 12 -5.74 1.67 -6.35
C ASN A 12 -6.77 1.32 -5.27
N TRP A 13 -7.29 0.10 -5.30
CA TRP A 13 -8.14 -0.47 -4.26
C TRP A 13 -7.79 -1.95 -4.08
N GLY A 14 -7.95 -2.46 -2.86
CA GLY A 14 -7.81 -3.88 -2.57
C GLY A 14 -8.05 -4.19 -1.11
N VAL A 15 -7.89 -5.46 -0.76
CA VAL A 15 -7.95 -5.98 0.61
C VAL A 15 -6.54 -6.23 1.13
N PHE A 16 -6.38 -6.28 2.45
CA PHE A 16 -5.14 -6.66 3.09
C PHE A 16 -5.37 -7.69 4.21
N LYS A 17 -4.34 -8.44 4.53
CA LYS A 17 -4.30 -9.40 5.63
C LYS A 17 -2.94 -9.29 6.32
N ILE A 18 -2.98 -9.39 7.65
CA ILE A 18 -1.79 -9.45 8.49
C ILE A 18 -1.86 -10.75 9.29
N GLU A 19 -0.77 -11.51 9.27
CA GLU A 19 -0.59 -12.73 10.06
C GLU A 19 0.75 -12.67 10.78
N GLY A 20 0.71 -12.32 12.07
CA GLY A 20 1.94 -12.04 12.83
C GLY A 20 2.69 -10.84 12.24
N ASN A 21 3.92 -11.07 11.79
CA ASN A 21 4.73 -10.05 11.12
C ASN A 21 4.62 -10.09 9.58
N PHE A 22 3.80 -10.96 9.01
CA PHE A 22 3.61 -11.05 7.57
C PHE A 22 2.45 -10.16 7.14
N ILE A 23 2.66 -9.38 6.07
CA ILE A 23 1.63 -8.55 5.45
C ILE A 23 1.43 -8.99 4.01
N GLN A 24 0.18 -9.10 3.61
CA GLN A 24 -0.22 -9.30 2.23
C GLN A 24 -1.35 -8.32 1.86
N PHE A 25 -1.27 -7.73 0.68
CA PHE A 25 -2.35 -6.89 0.17
C PHE A 25 -2.53 -7.02 -1.33
N GLU A 26 -3.75 -6.76 -1.79
CA GLU A 26 -4.11 -6.76 -3.19
C GLU A 26 -4.11 -5.35 -3.77
N ARG A 27 -3.76 -5.26 -5.05
CA ARG A 27 -3.85 -4.04 -5.84
C ARG A 27 -4.61 -4.35 -7.14
N TRP A 28 -5.84 -3.87 -7.20
CA TRP A 28 -6.65 -3.93 -8.41
C TRP A 28 -6.22 -2.83 -9.40
N TYR A 29 -6.10 -3.21 -10.68
CA TYR A 29 -5.75 -2.32 -11.77
C TYR A 29 -6.92 -2.27 -12.77
N PRO A 30 -7.72 -1.18 -12.77
CA PRO A 30 -8.90 -1.07 -13.64
C PRO A 30 -8.60 -1.18 -15.13
N SER A 31 -7.38 -0.83 -15.54
CA SER A 31 -6.93 -0.81 -16.93
C SER A 31 -6.51 -2.17 -17.49
N ASP A 32 -6.55 -3.24 -16.69
CA ASP A 32 -6.06 -4.57 -17.08
C ASP A 32 -7.12 -5.70 -16.95
N PRO A 33 -8.35 -5.52 -17.45
CA PRO A 33 -9.33 -6.61 -17.50
C PRO A 33 -8.88 -7.67 -18.52
N PRO A 34 -9.08 -8.99 -18.27
CA PRO A 34 -9.81 -9.63 -17.17
C PRO A 34 -8.91 -10.05 -15.98
N LEU A 35 -7.69 -9.52 -15.90
CA LEU A 35 -6.66 -10.08 -15.02
C LEU A 35 -6.98 -9.79 -13.55
N LYS A 36 -6.77 -10.81 -12.71
CA LYS A 36 -6.94 -10.72 -11.25
C LYS A 36 -5.94 -9.70 -10.65
N ALA A 37 -6.30 -9.17 -9.50
CA ALA A 37 -5.47 -8.21 -8.77
C ALA A 37 -4.05 -8.77 -8.52
N TYR A 38 -3.07 -7.87 -8.48
CA TYR A 38 -1.74 -8.26 -8.03
C TYR A 38 -1.73 -8.34 -6.52
N VAL A 39 -1.15 -9.42 -6.00
CA VAL A 39 -0.85 -9.58 -4.60
C VAL A 39 0.57 -9.08 -4.34
N ARG A 40 0.74 -8.34 -3.25
CA ARG A 40 2.02 -7.89 -2.69
C ARG A 40 2.18 -8.54 -1.33
N ALA A 41 3.34 -9.14 -1.09
CA ALA A 41 3.61 -9.88 0.14
C ALA A 41 4.97 -9.49 0.70
N GLY A 42 5.07 -9.49 2.03
CA GLY A 42 6.28 -9.07 2.72
C GLY A 42 6.16 -9.10 4.24
N THR A 43 7.05 -8.38 4.91
CA THR A 43 7.23 -8.44 6.36
C THR A 43 7.13 -7.05 6.98
N ILE A 44 6.40 -6.95 8.07
CA ILE A 44 6.33 -5.78 8.95
C ILE A 44 7.59 -5.76 9.79
N ILE A 45 8.36 -4.68 9.66
CA ILE A 45 9.62 -4.47 10.39
C ILE A 45 9.35 -3.81 11.73
N ASN A 46 8.40 -2.86 11.76
CA ASN A 46 7.88 -2.18 12.94
C ASN A 46 6.55 -1.49 12.59
N ASP A 47 5.94 -0.80 13.55
CA ASP A 47 4.62 -0.15 13.44
C ASP A 47 4.49 0.84 12.27
N THR A 48 5.59 1.38 11.78
CA THR A 48 5.60 2.37 10.70
C THR A 48 6.25 1.87 9.42
N THR A 49 6.82 0.67 9.42
CA THR A 49 7.67 0.21 8.32
C THR A 49 7.38 -1.23 7.95
N PHE A 50 7.15 -1.48 6.67
CA PHE A 50 7.13 -2.83 6.12
C PHE A 50 7.94 -2.95 4.83
N LEU A 51 8.48 -4.14 4.59
CA LEU A 51 9.27 -4.50 3.42
C LEU A 51 8.48 -5.47 2.54
N ILE A 52 8.27 -5.12 1.27
CA ILE A 52 7.65 -6.00 0.28
C ILE A 52 8.74 -6.70 -0.52
N THR A 53 8.72 -8.04 -0.45
CA THR A 53 9.71 -8.94 -1.06
C THR A 53 9.15 -9.70 -2.26
N GLU A 54 7.83 -9.79 -2.40
CA GLU A 54 7.19 -10.55 -3.48
C GLU A 54 5.99 -9.78 -4.06
N SER A 55 5.80 -9.90 -5.37
CA SER A 55 4.55 -9.56 -6.04
C SER A 55 4.17 -10.65 -7.04
N TYR A 56 2.90 -11.04 -7.08
CA TYR A 56 2.41 -12.10 -7.97
C TYR A 56 0.94 -11.90 -8.31
N ARG A 57 0.41 -12.70 -9.24
CA ARG A 57 -1.02 -12.84 -9.51
C ARG A 57 -1.48 -14.22 -9.12
N MET A 58 -2.73 -14.32 -8.67
CA MET A 58 -3.38 -15.63 -8.50
C MET A 58 -4.21 -15.93 -9.73
N GLN A 59 -3.90 -17.00 -10.46
CA GLN A 59 -4.71 -17.51 -11.56
C GLN A 59 -5.02 -18.98 -11.27
N ASP A 60 -6.31 -19.32 -11.20
CA ASP A 60 -6.80 -20.68 -10.91
C ASP A 60 -6.13 -21.37 -9.71
N GLY A 61 -5.95 -20.61 -8.62
CA GLY A 61 -5.35 -21.10 -7.38
C GLY A 61 -3.82 -21.20 -7.40
N LYS A 62 -3.16 -20.82 -8.51
CA LYS A 62 -1.71 -20.85 -8.66
C LYS A 62 -1.14 -19.44 -8.73
N LYS A 63 0.06 -19.25 -8.15
CA LYS A 63 0.82 -18.02 -8.30
C LYS A 63 1.39 -17.94 -9.73
N THR A 64 1.12 -16.85 -10.42
CA THR A 64 1.68 -16.51 -11.73
C THR A 64 2.39 -15.15 -11.66
N GLU A 65 3.25 -14.86 -12.63
CA GLU A 65 3.99 -13.60 -12.71
C GLU A 65 4.73 -13.21 -11.41
N VAL A 66 5.29 -14.23 -10.73
CA VAL A 66 6.01 -14.03 -9.47
C VAL A 66 7.25 -13.18 -9.74
N LYS A 67 7.35 -12.06 -9.03
CA LYS A 67 8.46 -11.12 -9.10
C LYS A 67 8.97 -10.87 -7.70
N THR A 68 10.28 -11.04 -7.51
CA THR A 68 10.99 -10.60 -6.32
C THR A 68 11.03 -9.08 -6.28
N ARG A 69 10.84 -8.52 -5.09
CA ARG A 69 10.82 -7.08 -4.80
C ARG A 69 11.78 -6.77 -3.66
N ASN A 70 12.12 -5.49 -3.54
CA ASN A 70 12.83 -4.94 -2.39
C ASN A 70 12.29 -3.52 -2.15
N GLU A 71 10.99 -3.44 -1.88
CA GLU A 71 10.27 -2.17 -1.73
C GLU A 71 9.99 -1.92 -0.24
N THR A 72 10.71 -0.98 0.37
CA THR A 72 10.46 -0.55 1.76
C THR A 72 9.49 0.60 1.80
N TYR A 73 8.43 0.45 2.58
CA TYR A 73 7.42 1.48 2.78
C TYR A 73 7.50 2.05 4.19
N TYR A 74 7.62 3.38 4.28
CA TYR A 74 7.63 4.13 5.53
C TYR A 74 6.33 4.91 5.66
N PHE A 75 5.54 4.56 6.67
CA PHE A 75 4.27 5.20 6.98
C PHE A 75 4.49 6.28 8.02
N LYS A 76 3.88 7.43 7.77
CA LYS A 76 3.75 8.49 8.77
C LYS A 76 2.27 8.62 9.07
N GLN A 77 1.92 8.59 10.36
CA GLN A 77 0.55 8.86 10.77
C GLN A 77 0.11 10.21 10.18
N PHE A 78 -1.05 10.22 9.55
CA PHE A 78 -1.64 11.47 9.11
C PHE A 78 -1.95 12.31 10.34
N SER A 79 -1.26 13.44 10.48
CA SER A 79 -1.58 14.47 11.45
C SER A 79 -2.13 15.65 10.65
N PRO A 80 -3.38 16.09 10.90
CA PRO A 80 -3.88 17.31 10.27
C PRO A 80 -2.94 18.47 10.60
N LYS A 81 -2.90 19.49 9.73
CA LYS A 81 -2.19 20.74 10.03
C LYS A 81 -2.62 21.16 11.46
N PRO A 82 -1.68 21.43 12.39
CA PRO A 82 -2.04 22.07 13.65
C PRO A 82 -2.91 23.28 13.32
N ASP A 83 -4.06 23.40 13.96
CA ASP A 83 -4.90 24.57 13.76
C ASP A 83 -4.01 25.82 13.96
N SER A 84 -4.17 26.82 13.08
CA SER A 84 -3.29 28.01 13.09
C SER A 84 -3.60 28.96 14.25
N THR A 85 -4.08 28.40 15.36
CA THR A 85 -4.35 29.05 16.62
C THR A 85 -3.02 29.36 17.29
N ASN A 86 -2.49 30.55 17.00
CA ASN A 86 -1.46 31.17 17.82
C ASN A 86 -2.05 31.44 19.21
N THR A 87 -1.92 30.50 20.14
CA THR A 87 -2.18 30.78 21.55
C THR A 87 -0.95 31.51 22.10
N PHE A 88 -0.98 32.84 22.06
CA PHE A 88 -0.11 33.64 22.90
C PHE A 88 -0.58 33.44 24.34
N VAL A 89 0.25 32.79 25.16
CA VAL A 89 0.04 32.74 26.60
C VAL A 89 0.31 34.16 27.12
N GLN A 90 -0.69 34.78 27.73
CA GLN A 90 -0.61 36.09 28.37
C GLN A 90 -0.22 35.94 29.84
#